data_AF-A0A4E9DBB6-F1
#
_entry.id   AF-A0A4E9DBB6-F1
#
_cell.length_a   1.000
_cell.length_b   1.000
_cell.length_c   1.000
_cell.angle_alpha   90.00
_cell.angle_beta   90.00
_cell.angle_gamma   90.00
#
_symmetry.space_group_name_H-M   'P 1'
#
loop_
_entity.id
_entity.type
_entity.pdbx_description
1 polymer ?
#
loop_
_entity_poly.entity_id
_entity_poly.type
_entity_poly.pdbx_seq_one_letter_code
_entity_poly.pdbx_strand_id
1 'polypeptide(L)'
;MNPEQLPEVPQDKCDEDSRSVIYIIYKIRELVNLPTDSPSIYLDAADIGNNKLDHLQLFILPTNTLYLVDLIRLSDIAFSAVGACEMSLRLVLESKSIPKVGFDIRDLSRLLFRQHNISLASIYDIQLMELASRKEGQYMKFLAGLAKCIDRDIFNSNDRKIRWLNPAQPSNLHVHNTMGHAPKYIMRRVEMFPVLWSLYKQELDRPKNAMWLHLARQESEQRVYDSKNNAGRYPERQRWAPEVFWDAEQRKAAIDAWNDGKLLDKSLGGIEFCDD
;
A
#
# COMPACT_ATOMS: atom_id res chain seq x y z
N MET A 1 28.56 53.15 -22.26
CA MET A 1 27.98 52.80 -20.95
C MET A 1 27.04 51.64 -21.19
N ASN A 2 27.47 50.44 -20.78
CA ASN A 2 26.68 49.22 -20.83
C ASN A 2 25.98 49.12 -19.46
N PRO A 3 24.65 48.94 -19.36
CA PRO A 3 24.02 48.77 -18.07
C PRO A 3 24.43 47.41 -17.49
N GLU A 4 25.02 47.43 -16.29
CA GLU A 4 25.35 46.23 -15.53
C GLU A 4 24.10 45.37 -15.32
N GLN A 5 24.13 44.14 -15.84
CA GLN A 5 23.17 43.11 -15.45
C GLN A 5 23.48 42.72 -14.01
N LEU A 6 22.56 43.04 -13.09
CA LEU A 6 22.54 42.49 -11.73
C LEU A 6 22.57 40.95 -11.80
N PRO A 7 23.34 40.27 -10.94
CA PRO A 7 23.31 38.82 -10.88
C PRO A 7 21.90 38.36 -10.48
N GLU A 8 21.32 37.45 -11.27
CA GLU A 8 20.09 36.76 -10.89
C GLU A 8 20.29 36.07 -9.54
N VAL A 9 19.50 36.48 -8.55
CA VAL A 9 19.38 35.78 -7.26
C VAL A 9 18.86 34.38 -7.57
N PRO A 10 19.50 33.30 -7.07
CA PRO A 10 18.98 31.95 -7.26
C PRO A 10 17.56 31.90 -6.67
N GLN A 11 16.54 31.80 -7.52
CA GLN A 11 15.20 31.50 -7.05
C GLN A 11 15.23 30.13 -6.39
N ASP A 12 14.74 30.14 -5.16
CA ASP A 12 15.21 29.29 -4.08
C ASP A 12 14.64 27.87 -4.21
N LYS A 13 15.53 26.90 -4.46
CA LYS A 13 15.19 25.48 -4.45
C LYS A 13 14.60 25.06 -3.09
N CYS A 14 14.98 25.76 -2.01
CA CYS A 14 14.44 25.56 -0.66
C CYS A 14 12.96 25.95 -0.54
N ASP A 15 12.53 26.99 -1.26
CA ASP A 15 11.12 27.47 -1.24
C ASP A 15 10.17 26.50 -1.97
N GLU A 16 10.61 25.91 -3.07
CA GLU A 16 9.80 24.96 -3.84
C GLU A 16 9.70 23.59 -3.15
N ASP A 17 10.79 23.17 -2.49
CA ASP A 17 10.83 21.98 -1.64
C ASP A 17 9.88 22.15 -0.44
N SER A 18 9.94 23.31 0.23
CA SER A 18 9.05 23.65 1.34
C SER A 18 7.58 23.68 0.91
N ARG A 19 7.24 24.28 -0.24
CA ARG A 19 5.85 24.29 -0.77
C ARG A 19 5.34 22.89 -1.10
N SER A 20 6.18 22.03 -1.69
CA SER A 20 5.84 20.65 -2.03
C SER A 20 5.55 19.81 -0.78
N VAL A 21 6.40 19.96 0.24
CA VAL A 21 6.26 19.32 1.55
C VAL A 21 4.99 19.83 2.26
N ILE A 22 4.81 21.16 2.33
CA ILE A 22 3.62 21.80 2.90
C ILE A 22 2.33 21.35 2.19
N TYR A 23 2.36 21.14 0.87
CA TYR A 23 1.19 20.67 0.12
C TYR A 23 0.79 19.23 0.46
N ILE A 24 1.76 18.30 0.48
CA ILE A 24 1.53 16.92 0.91
C ILE A 24 0.97 16.92 2.33
N ILE A 25 1.59 17.69 3.22
CA ILE A 25 1.20 17.86 4.62
C ILE A 25 -0.23 18.41 4.78
N TYR A 26 -0.59 19.45 4.02
CA TYR A 26 -1.94 20.01 4.06
C TYR A 26 -2.98 18.96 3.65
N LYS A 27 -2.64 18.10 2.69
CA LYS A 27 -3.49 17.02 2.21
C LYS A 27 -3.50 15.79 3.12
N ILE A 28 -2.51 15.57 3.97
CA ILE A 28 -2.54 14.53 5.02
C ILE A 28 -3.76 14.70 5.94
N ARG A 29 -4.21 15.93 6.21
CA ARG A 29 -5.45 16.19 6.97
C ARG A 29 -6.67 15.54 6.32
N GLU A 30 -6.75 15.53 5.00
CA GLU A 30 -7.84 14.88 4.28
C GLU A 30 -7.77 13.36 4.40
N LEU A 31 -6.57 12.78 4.66
CA LEU A 31 -6.37 11.33 4.80
C LEU A 31 -6.89 10.77 6.11
N VAL A 32 -6.82 11.53 7.20
CA VAL A 32 -7.25 11.09 8.54
C VAL A 32 -8.77 11.00 8.65
N ASN A 33 -9.48 11.83 7.89
CA ASN A 33 -10.95 11.87 7.88
C ASN A 33 -11.56 10.95 6.81
N LEU A 34 -10.76 10.12 6.14
CA LEU A 34 -11.28 9.20 5.15
C LEU A 34 -12.04 8.06 5.83
N PRO A 35 -13.08 7.52 5.18
CA PRO A 35 -13.76 6.33 5.68
C PRO A 35 -12.75 5.21 5.95
N THR A 36 -12.83 4.60 7.13
CA THR A 36 -11.98 3.48 7.56
C THR A 36 -12.66 2.13 7.29
N ASP A 37 -13.98 2.12 7.07
CA ASP A 37 -14.76 0.93 6.70
C ASP A 37 -14.26 0.26 5.41
N SER A 38 -13.68 1.06 4.51
CA SER A 38 -12.98 0.60 3.32
C SER A 38 -11.66 1.37 3.16
N PRO A 39 -10.53 0.70 2.85
CA PRO A 39 -9.25 1.37 2.71
C PRO A 39 -9.28 2.44 1.63
N SER A 40 -8.86 3.63 2.00
CA SER A 40 -8.82 4.77 1.08
C SER A 40 -7.41 5.05 0.54
N ILE A 41 -6.38 4.43 1.14
CA ILE A 41 -4.96 4.67 0.84
C ILE A 41 -4.35 3.41 0.22
N TYR A 42 -3.80 3.57 -0.98
CA TYR A 42 -3.10 2.52 -1.72
C TYR A 42 -1.64 2.91 -1.93
N LEU A 43 -0.73 2.01 -1.57
CA LEU A 43 0.72 2.25 -1.53
C LEU A 43 1.43 1.42 -2.59
N ASP A 44 2.33 2.04 -3.35
CA ASP A 44 3.32 1.36 -4.17
C ASP A 44 4.67 2.09 -4.08
N ALA A 45 5.73 1.44 -4.54
CA ALA A 45 7.03 2.08 -4.71
C ALA A 45 7.40 2.09 -6.20
N ALA A 46 7.82 3.24 -6.70
CA ALA A 46 8.49 3.30 -7.99
C ALA A 46 9.96 2.95 -7.81
N ASP A 47 10.51 2.16 -8.74
CA ASP A 47 11.93 1.93 -8.89
C ASP A 47 12.66 1.46 -7.62
N ILE A 48 12.23 0.33 -7.04
CA ILE A 48 12.96 -0.42 -5.97
C ILE A 48 14.33 -0.97 -6.45
N GLY A 49 14.80 -0.55 -7.62
CA GLY A 49 16.12 -0.90 -8.15
C GLY A 49 17.22 -0.47 -7.20
N ASN A 50 18.30 -1.25 -7.12
CA ASN A 50 19.45 -0.99 -6.23
C ASN A 50 19.13 -0.93 -4.73
N ASN A 51 18.02 -1.54 -4.29
CA ASN A 51 17.72 -1.67 -2.87
C ASN A 51 17.53 -0.30 -2.19
N LYS A 52 16.86 0.63 -2.87
CA LYS A 52 16.54 1.98 -2.38
C LYS A 52 15.09 2.34 -2.68
N LEU A 53 14.46 3.10 -1.79
CA LEU A 53 13.14 3.68 -1.99
C LEU A 53 13.32 5.14 -2.40
N ASP A 54 13.31 5.39 -3.71
CA ASP A 54 13.47 6.73 -4.24
C ASP A 54 12.14 7.48 -4.31
N HIS A 55 11.04 6.76 -4.59
CA HIS A 55 9.72 7.36 -4.74
C HIS A 55 8.65 6.51 -4.09
N LEU A 56 7.89 7.12 -3.19
CA LEU A 56 6.71 6.52 -2.59
C LEU A 56 5.44 7.02 -3.32
N GLN A 57 4.60 6.07 -3.74
CA GLN A 57 3.33 6.37 -4.38
C GLN A 57 2.19 6.19 -3.37
N LEU A 58 1.36 7.22 -3.22
CA LEU A 58 0.15 7.17 -2.40
C LEU A 58 -1.05 7.53 -3.26
N PHE A 59 -1.86 6.53 -3.59
CA PHE A 59 -3.12 6.75 -4.29
C PHE A 59 -4.27 6.82 -3.28
N ILE A 60 -5.00 7.94 -3.34
CA ILE A 60 -6.13 8.26 -2.50
C ILE A 60 -7.39 8.07 -3.32
N LEU A 61 -8.11 6.99 -3.04
CA LEU A 61 -9.23 6.54 -3.85
C LEU A 61 -10.39 7.55 -3.88
N PRO A 62 -10.86 8.11 -2.74
CA PRO A 62 -12.03 9.00 -2.74
C PRO A 62 -11.86 10.25 -3.61
N THR A 63 -10.65 10.79 -3.69
CA THR A 63 -10.33 11.97 -4.51
C THR A 63 -9.72 11.60 -5.86
N ASN A 64 -9.61 10.30 -6.17
CA ASN A 64 -8.91 9.78 -7.35
C ASN A 64 -7.57 10.49 -7.60
N THR A 65 -6.74 10.57 -6.55
CA THR A 65 -5.53 11.38 -6.53
C THR A 65 -4.30 10.53 -6.24
N LEU A 66 -3.24 10.67 -7.04
CA LEU A 66 -1.95 10.04 -6.82
C LEU A 66 -0.93 11.08 -6.37
N TYR A 67 -0.37 10.87 -5.18
CA TYR A 67 0.78 11.59 -4.68
C TYR A 67 2.06 10.80 -4.96
N LEU A 68 3.02 11.45 -5.61
CA LEU A 68 4.37 10.93 -5.81
C LEU A 68 5.32 11.69 -4.89
N VAL A 69 5.75 11.03 -3.82
CA VAL A 69 6.65 11.58 -2.82
C VAL A 69 8.09 11.26 -3.23
N ASP A 70 8.85 12.29 -3.59
CA ASP A 70 10.27 12.20 -3.91
C ASP A 70 11.10 12.07 -2.62
N LEU A 71 11.53 10.85 -2.31
CA LEU A 71 12.35 10.57 -1.14
C LEU A 71 13.84 10.78 -1.42
N ILE A 72 14.27 10.92 -2.68
CA ILE A 72 15.65 11.35 -3.00
C ILE A 72 15.85 12.77 -2.47
N ARG A 73 14.88 13.65 -2.72
CA ARG A 73 14.94 15.05 -2.32
C ARG A 73 14.51 15.26 -0.87
N LEU A 74 13.40 14.65 -0.45
CA LEU A 74 12.78 14.95 0.84
C LEU A 74 13.29 14.08 1.98
N SER A 75 13.77 12.85 1.70
CA SER A 75 14.25 11.91 2.71
C SER A 75 13.29 11.82 3.91
N ASP A 76 13.81 11.85 5.15
CA ASP A 76 13.03 11.79 6.39
C ASP A 76 12.05 12.96 6.59
N ILE A 77 12.31 14.12 5.96
CA ILE A 77 11.43 15.29 6.08
C ILE A 77 10.04 14.98 5.53
N ALA A 78 9.95 14.15 4.48
CA ALA A 78 8.66 13.70 3.94
C ALA A 78 7.78 12.99 4.97
N PHE A 79 8.39 12.37 5.99
CA PHE A 79 7.71 11.57 6.98
C PHE A 79 7.54 12.27 8.32
N SER A 80 8.47 13.15 8.69
CA SER A 80 8.44 13.87 9.97
C SER A 80 7.65 15.17 9.91
N ALA A 81 7.51 15.77 8.72
CA ALA A 81 6.87 17.07 8.62
C ALA A 81 5.37 16.97 8.96
N VAL A 82 4.93 17.94 9.76
CA VAL A 82 3.67 17.88 10.51
C VAL A 82 2.69 18.91 9.95
N GLY A 83 1.44 18.50 9.74
CA GLY A 83 0.37 19.40 9.30
C GLY A 83 -0.30 20.18 10.39
N ALA A 84 -1.27 21.01 9.99
CA ALA A 84 -2.05 21.84 10.90
C ALA A 84 -2.85 21.04 11.97
N CYS A 85 -2.89 19.71 11.87
CA CYS A 85 -3.54 18.80 12.82
C CYS A 85 -2.54 17.88 13.54
N GLU A 86 -1.27 18.27 13.61
CA GLU A 86 -0.20 17.47 14.24
C GLU A 86 0.04 16.08 13.61
N MET A 87 -0.57 15.82 12.46
CA MET A 87 -0.43 14.56 11.73
C MET A 87 0.72 14.63 10.72
N SER A 88 1.54 13.58 10.70
CA SER A 88 2.62 13.38 9.74
C SER A 88 2.36 12.14 8.87
N LEU A 89 3.08 12.01 7.77
CA LEU A 89 2.94 10.82 6.92
C LEU A 89 3.40 9.56 7.67
N ARG A 90 4.40 9.68 8.56
CA ARG A 90 4.79 8.59 9.46
C ARG A 90 3.60 8.10 10.27
N LEU A 91 2.90 8.98 10.97
CA LEU A 91 1.75 8.60 11.81
C LEU A 91 0.65 7.89 11.01
N VAL A 92 0.36 8.35 9.78
CA VAL A 92 -0.61 7.68 8.89
C VAL A 92 -0.15 6.27 8.51
N LEU A 93 1.12 6.10 8.14
CA LEU A 93 1.70 4.82 7.72
C LEU A 93 1.77 3.82 8.88
N GLU A 94 2.07 4.28 10.09
CA GLU A 94 2.21 3.45 11.30
C GLU A 94 0.90 3.25 12.07
N SER A 95 -0.17 3.98 11.73
CA SER A 95 -1.47 3.85 12.39
C SER A 95 -2.11 2.48 12.16
N LYS A 96 -2.58 1.86 13.24
CA LYS A 96 -3.40 0.63 13.20
C LYS A 96 -4.86 0.89 12.81
N SER A 97 -5.38 2.10 13.06
CA SER A 97 -6.76 2.48 12.78
C SER A 97 -6.98 2.91 11.33
N ILE A 98 -5.93 3.32 10.62
CA ILE A 98 -6.00 3.70 9.21
C ILE A 98 -5.54 2.50 8.37
N PRO A 99 -6.45 1.83 7.62
CA PRO A 99 -6.06 0.73 6.76
C PRO A 99 -5.40 1.22 5.47
N LYS A 100 -4.30 0.56 5.07
CA LYS A 100 -3.61 0.81 3.80
C LYS A 100 -3.57 -0.48 2.97
N VAL A 101 -3.51 -0.34 1.66
CA VAL A 101 -3.48 -1.48 0.73
C VAL A 101 -2.23 -1.40 -0.12
N GLY A 102 -1.56 -2.53 -0.32
CA GLY A 102 -0.44 -2.63 -1.27
C GLY A 102 -0.45 -3.97 -1.99
N PHE A 103 0.45 -4.16 -2.95
CA PHE A 103 0.64 -5.43 -3.64
C PHE A 103 2.05 -5.95 -3.39
N ASP A 104 2.17 -7.12 -2.74
CA ASP A 104 3.46 -7.70 -2.37
C ASP A 104 4.33 -6.70 -1.57
N ILE A 105 3.88 -6.38 -0.36
CA ILE A 105 4.40 -5.24 0.42
C ILE A 105 5.81 -5.44 0.98
N ARG A 106 6.40 -6.63 0.80
CA ARG A 106 7.64 -7.05 1.47
C ARG A 106 8.79 -6.07 1.23
N ASP A 107 9.01 -5.71 -0.03
CA ASP A 107 10.11 -4.80 -0.39
C ASP A 107 9.83 -3.37 0.06
N LEU A 108 8.59 -2.88 -0.12
CA LEU A 108 8.20 -1.54 0.34
C LEU A 108 8.37 -1.41 1.86
N SER A 109 7.87 -2.38 2.62
CA SER A 109 7.94 -2.39 4.08
C SER A 109 9.39 -2.48 4.58
N ARG A 110 10.20 -3.37 3.98
CA ARG A 110 11.63 -3.50 4.28
C ARG A 110 12.39 -2.19 4.05
N LEU A 111 12.13 -1.52 2.92
CA LEU A 111 12.81 -0.28 2.58
C LEU A 111 12.37 0.89 3.46
N LEU A 112 11.07 1.04 3.72
CA LEU A 112 10.55 2.05 4.66
C LEU A 112 11.17 1.88 6.05
N PHE A 113 11.24 0.65 6.56
CA PHE A 113 11.84 0.38 7.86
C PHE A 113 13.33 0.66 7.87
N ARG A 114 14.08 0.08 6.92
CA ARG A 114 15.54 0.18 6.93
C ARG A 114 16.07 1.58 6.62
N GLN A 115 15.38 2.36 5.80
CA GLN A 115 15.85 3.67 5.35
C GLN A 115 15.28 4.83 6.17
N HIS A 116 14.09 4.68 6.74
CA HIS A 116 13.35 5.76 7.40
C HIS A 116 12.82 5.38 8.79
N ASN A 117 13.11 4.17 9.27
CA ASN A 117 12.60 3.61 10.53
C ASN A 117 11.07 3.67 10.65
N ILE A 118 10.37 3.37 9.55
CA ILE A 118 8.90 3.37 9.49
C ILE A 118 8.39 1.94 9.47
N SER A 119 7.53 1.60 10.43
CA SER A 119 6.85 0.31 10.49
C SER A 119 5.41 0.45 10.04
N LEU A 120 5.09 -0.03 8.83
CA LEU A 120 3.71 -0.10 8.36
C LEU A 120 2.80 -0.83 9.36
N ALA A 121 1.53 -0.43 9.43
CA ALA A 121 0.50 -1.12 10.21
C ALA A 121 -0.83 -1.14 9.45
N SER A 122 -1.75 -2.05 9.81
CA SER A 122 -3.07 -2.19 9.17
C SER A 122 -3.00 -2.33 7.65
N ILE A 123 -2.12 -3.24 7.18
CA ILE A 123 -1.89 -3.47 5.75
C ILE A 123 -2.76 -4.61 5.24
N TYR A 124 -3.39 -4.37 4.09
CA TYR A 124 -3.92 -5.41 3.22
C TYR A 124 -2.97 -5.64 2.04
N ASP A 125 -2.38 -6.83 1.96
CA ASP A 125 -1.61 -7.24 0.79
C ASP A 125 -2.53 -7.90 -0.25
N ILE A 126 -2.75 -7.23 -1.39
CA ILE A 126 -3.60 -7.70 -2.48
C ILE A 126 -3.14 -9.07 -3.01
N GLN A 127 -1.84 -9.37 -2.98
CA GLN A 127 -1.34 -10.66 -3.44
C GLN A 127 -1.81 -11.80 -2.51
N LEU A 128 -1.89 -11.54 -1.20
CA LEU A 128 -2.42 -12.50 -0.24
C LEU A 128 -3.95 -12.56 -0.29
N MET A 129 -4.62 -11.45 -0.55
CA MET A 129 -6.06 -11.43 -0.80
C MET A 129 -6.44 -12.21 -2.05
N GLU A 130 -5.67 -12.09 -3.14
CA GLU A 130 -5.85 -12.91 -4.35
C GLU A 130 -5.78 -14.39 -3.99
N LEU A 131 -4.70 -14.79 -3.31
CA LEU A 131 -4.49 -16.17 -2.90
C LEU A 131 -5.65 -16.69 -2.05
N ALA A 132 -6.07 -15.91 -1.06
CA ALA A 132 -7.19 -16.22 -0.17
C ALA A 132 -8.55 -16.30 -0.89
N SER A 133 -8.72 -15.56 -1.98
CA SER A 133 -9.96 -15.54 -2.77
C SER A 133 -10.08 -16.69 -3.77
N ARG A 134 -9.01 -17.48 -3.96
CA ARG A 134 -9.02 -18.60 -4.91
C ARG A 134 -10.05 -19.66 -4.51
N LYS A 135 -10.69 -20.24 -5.52
CA LYS A 135 -11.70 -21.29 -5.37
C LYS A 135 -11.06 -22.59 -4.88
N GLU A 136 -11.87 -23.43 -4.26
CA GLU A 136 -11.49 -24.77 -3.86
C GLU A 136 -10.93 -25.57 -5.06
N GLY A 137 -9.85 -26.32 -4.82
CA GLY A 137 -9.11 -27.04 -5.87
C GLY A 137 -8.09 -26.22 -6.65
N GLN A 138 -8.05 -24.89 -6.51
CA GLN A 138 -6.97 -24.09 -7.07
C GLN A 138 -5.67 -24.23 -6.24
N TYR A 139 -4.54 -24.33 -6.92
CA TYR A 139 -3.23 -24.46 -6.28
C TYR A 139 -2.92 -23.24 -5.41
N MET A 140 -2.72 -23.44 -4.11
CA MET A 140 -2.40 -22.38 -3.14
C MET A 140 -0.90 -22.24 -2.86
N LYS A 141 -0.07 -23.14 -3.38
CA LYS A 141 1.38 -23.16 -3.10
C LYS A 141 2.11 -21.95 -3.70
N PHE A 142 1.60 -21.37 -4.78
CA PHE A 142 2.28 -20.30 -5.51
C PHE A 142 1.52 -18.98 -5.52
N LEU A 143 2.22 -17.90 -5.23
CA LEU A 143 1.74 -16.52 -5.31
C LEU A 143 1.57 -16.07 -6.77
N ALA A 144 0.55 -15.27 -7.04
CA ALA A 144 0.39 -14.62 -8.34
C ALA A 144 1.14 -13.29 -8.41
N GLY A 145 1.76 -12.99 -9.55
CA GLY A 145 2.27 -11.65 -9.84
C GLY A 145 1.14 -10.73 -10.31
N LEU A 146 1.31 -9.41 -10.12
CA LEU A 146 0.30 -8.40 -10.45
C LEU A 146 -0.25 -8.53 -11.88
N ALA A 147 0.63 -8.73 -12.88
CA ALA A 147 0.21 -8.90 -14.27
C ALA A 147 -0.73 -10.12 -14.46
N LYS A 148 -0.47 -11.22 -13.75
CA LYS A 148 -1.31 -12.42 -13.78
C LYS A 148 -2.67 -12.18 -13.12
N CYS A 149 -2.69 -11.45 -12.00
CA CYS A 149 -3.93 -11.02 -11.34
C CYS A 149 -4.80 -10.17 -12.29
N ILE A 150 -4.21 -9.14 -12.90
CA ILE A 150 -4.91 -8.25 -13.83
C ILE A 150 -5.41 -9.02 -15.05
N ASP A 151 -4.57 -9.88 -15.64
CA ASP A 151 -4.94 -10.60 -16.86
C ASP A 151 -6.10 -11.58 -16.62
N ARG A 152 -6.01 -12.38 -15.55
CA ARG A 152 -6.97 -13.44 -15.24
C ARG A 152 -8.27 -12.93 -14.64
N ASP A 153 -8.19 -11.95 -13.74
CA ASP A 153 -9.31 -11.63 -12.84
C ASP A 153 -10.07 -10.37 -13.25
N ILE A 154 -9.49 -9.52 -14.09
CA ILE A 154 -10.13 -8.28 -14.54
C ILE A 154 -10.56 -8.43 -16.00
N PHE A 155 -11.83 -8.14 -16.28
CA PHE A 155 -12.39 -8.19 -17.62
C PHE A 155 -11.71 -7.20 -18.58
N ASN A 156 -11.58 -7.57 -19.85
CA ASN A 156 -10.96 -6.73 -20.88
C ASN A 156 -11.78 -5.47 -21.21
N SER A 157 -13.06 -5.43 -20.84
CA SER A 157 -13.92 -4.23 -20.93
C SER A 157 -13.66 -3.22 -19.81
N ASN A 158 -12.84 -3.54 -18.80
CA ASN A 158 -12.54 -2.62 -17.73
C ASN A 158 -11.61 -1.49 -18.22
N ASP A 159 -12.05 -0.24 -18.11
CA ASP A 159 -11.30 0.92 -18.59
C ASP A 159 -9.90 1.03 -17.97
N ARG A 160 -9.73 0.69 -16.69
CA ARG A 160 -8.41 0.71 -16.03
C ARG A 160 -7.48 -0.37 -16.61
N LYS A 161 -7.99 -1.56 -16.93
CA LYS A 161 -7.22 -2.61 -17.64
C LYS A 161 -6.87 -2.18 -19.06
N ILE A 162 -7.81 -1.57 -19.80
CA ILE A 162 -7.55 -1.04 -21.15
C ILE A 162 -6.44 0.02 -21.12
N ARG A 163 -6.48 0.95 -20.15
CA ARG A 163 -5.42 1.95 -19.95
C ARG A 163 -4.09 1.34 -19.49
N TRP A 164 -4.14 0.33 -18.63
CA TRP A 164 -2.94 -0.40 -18.18
C TRP A 164 -2.22 -1.06 -19.36
N LEU A 165 -2.96 -1.66 -20.29
CA LEU A 165 -2.44 -2.23 -21.54
C LEU A 165 -1.95 -1.15 -22.52
N ASN A 166 -2.66 -0.02 -22.60
CA ASN A 166 -2.41 1.07 -23.54
C ASN A 166 -2.13 2.40 -22.83
N PRO A 167 -0.91 2.60 -22.30
CA PRO A 167 -0.56 3.70 -21.41
C PRO A 167 -0.47 5.08 -22.08
N ALA A 168 -0.60 5.11 -23.41
CA ALA A 168 -0.73 6.35 -24.16
C ALA A 168 -2.09 7.02 -23.91
N GLN A 169 -3.11 6.23 -23.53
CA GLN A 169 -4.43 6.72 -23.15
C GLN A 169 -4.32 7.61 -21.90
N PRO A 170 -4.95 8.80 -21.90
CA PRO A 170 -4.94 9.67 -20.73
C PRO A 170 -5.69 9.01 -19.58
N SER A 171 -5.14 9.15 -18.36
CA SER A 171 -5.85 8.82 -17.13
C SER A 171 -6.54 10.08 -16.60
N ASN A 172 -7.71 9.91 -15.99
CA ASN A 172 -8.39 10.96 -15.23
C ASN A 172 -7.83 11.09 -13.79
N LEU A 173 -6.73 10.42 -13.49
CA LEU A 173 -6.03 10.48 -12.23
C LEU A 173 -5.46 11.89 -11.99
N HIS A 174 -5.83 12.52 -10.87
CA HIS A 174 -5.18 13.74 -10.43
C HIS A 174 -3.79 13.40 -9.90
N VAL A 175 -2.74 13.80 -10.61
CA VAL A 175 -1.36 13.54 -10.18
C VAL A 175 -0.79 14.77 -9.52
N HIS A 176 -0.49 14.66 -8.23
CA HIS A 176 0.39 15.60 -7.55
C HIS A 176 1.76 14.95 -7.45
N ASN A 177 2.74 15.57 -8.10
CA ASN A 177 4.12 15.20 -7.89
C ASN A 177 4.85 16.38 -7.25
N THR A 178 5.92 16.04 -6.56
CA THR A 178 6.91 17.02 -6.13
C THR A 178 7.97 17.26 -7.22
N MET A 179 7.83 16.62 -8.39
CA MET A 179 8.86 16.48 -9.43
C MET A 179 8.61 17.29 -10.73
N GLY A 180 7.51 18.01 -10.86
CA GLY A 180 7.11 18.72 -12.08
C GLY A 180 6.60 17.82 -13.24
N HIS A 181 7.19 16.63 -13.45
CA HIS A 181 6.73 15.65 -14.45
C HIS A 181 6.81 14.20 -13.93
N ALA A 182 5.70 13.46 -13.95
CA ALA A 182 5.63 12.06 -13.55
C ALA A 182 5.56 11.16 -14.79
N PRO A 183 6.48 10.20 -14.99
CA PRO A 183 6.38 9.26 -16.10
C PRO A 183 5.07 8.46 -16.06
N LYS A 184 4.33 8.42 -17.19
CA LYS A 184 3.05 7.68 -17.32
C LYS A 184 3.12 6.20 -16.93
N TYR A 185 4.32 5.58 -16.90
CA TYR A 185 4.47 4.18 -16.48
C TYR A 185 4.34 3.96 -14.97
N ILE A 186 4.68 4.96 -14.15
CA ILE A 186 4.59 4.92 -12.69
C ILE A 186 3.11 4.86 -12.25
N MET A 187 2.22 5.55 -12.96
CA MET A 187 0.78 5.61 -12.68
C MET A 187 0.06 4.26 -12.86
N ARG A 188 0.63 3.32 -13.63
CA ARG A 188 -0.08 2.12 -14.12
C ARG A 188 -0.48 1.14 -13.03
N ARG A 189 0.36 0.96 -12.00
CA ARG A 189 0.19 -0.14 -11.03
C ARG A 189 -0.86 0.20 -9.99
N VAL A 190 -0.76 1.38 -9.40
CA VAL A 190 -1.60 1.77 -8.27
C VAL A 190 -3.07 1.99 -8.66
N GLU A 191 -3.37 2.39 -9.90
CA GLU A 191 -4.75 2.47 -10.41
C GLU A 191 -5.48 1.11 -10.40
N MET A 192 -4.73 0.00 -10.51
CA MET A 192 -5.31 -1.34 -10.51
C MET A 192 -5.59 -1.86 -9.09
N PHE A 193 -4.94 -1.29 -8.07
CA PHE A 193 -5.03 -1.80 -6.71
C PHE A 193 -6.46 -1.71 -6.13
N PRO A 194 -7.20 -0.59 -6.28
CA PRO A 194 -8.60 -0.55 -5.86
C PRO A 194 -9.48 -1.57 -6.57
N VAL A 195 -9.25 -1.81 -7.87
CA VAL A 195 -10.05 -2.77 -8.65
C VAL A 195 -9.85 -4.19 -8.13
N LEU A 196 -8.59 -4.59 -7.94
CA LEU A 196 -8.24 -5.91 -7.41
C LEU A 196 -8.71 -6.06 -5.96
N TRP A 197 -8.49 -5.04 -5.13
CA TRP A 197 -8.92 -5.05 -3.74
C TRP A 197 -10.43 -5.25 -3.64
N SER A 198 -11.23 -4.45 -4.35
CA SER A 198 -12.69 -4.58 -4.32
C SER A 198 -13.16 -5.95 -4.81
N LEU A 199 -12.53 -6.48 -5.88
CA LEU A 199 -12.86 -7.80 -6.42
C LEU A 199 -12.61 -8.92 -5.40
N TYR A 200 -11.41 -8.97 -4.81
CA TYR A 200 -11.06 -10.02 -3.86
C TYR A 200 -11.78 -9.84 -2.53
N LYS A 201 -11.95 -8.59 -2.07
CA LYS A 201 -12.72 -8.28 -0.86
C LYS A 201 -14.17 -8.74 -0.98
N GLN A 202 -14.80 -8.53 -2.12
CA GLN A 202 -16.18 -9.01 -2.37
C GLN A 202 -16.31 -10.53 -2.23
N GLU A 203 -15.33 -11.30 -2.71
CA GLU A 203 -15.34 -12.76 -2.53
C GLU A 203 -15.09 -13.14 -1.06
N LEU A 204 -14.13 -12.47 -0.42
CA LEU A 204 -13.69 -12.75 0.95
C LEU A 204 -14.70 -12.30 2.03
N ASP A 205 -15.59 -11.37 1.70
CA ASP A 205 -16.69 -10.91 2.58
C ASP A 205 -17.82 -11.92 2.73
N ARG A 206 -17.83 -12.96 1.92
CA ARG A 206 -18.77 -14.07 2.12
C ARG A 206 -18.45 -14.76 3.44
N PRO A 207 -19.45 -15.05 4.30
CA PRO A 207 -19.19 -15.64 5.63
C PRO A 207 -18.33 -16.91 5.62
N LYS A 208 -18.47 -17.75 4.58
CA LYS A 208 -17.67 -18.97 4.39
C LYS A 208 -16.17 -18.70 4.15
N ASN A 209 -15.81 -17.49 3.73
CA ASN A 209 -14.45 -17.06 3.41
C ASN A 209 -13.84 -16.14 4.47
N ALA A 210 -14.57 -15.81 5.54
CA ALA A 210 -14.11 -14.89 6.59
C ALA A 210 -12.78 -15.33 7.23
N MET A 211 -12.57 -16.64 7.37
CA MET A 211 -11.31 -17.21 7.87
C MET A 211 -10.14 -16.93 6.92
N TRP A 212 -10.37 -17.05 5.60
CA TRP A 212 -9.35 -16.74 4.60
C TRP A 212 -9.00 -15.25 4.57
N LEU A 213 -9.97 -14.37 4.77
CA LEU A 213 -9.71 -12.94 4.94
C LEU A 213 -8.83 -12.68 6.17
N HIS A 214 -9.15 -13.31 7.30
CA HIS A 214 -8.37 -13.19 8.53
C HIS A 214 -6.93 -13.66 8.32
N LEU A 215 -6.72 -14.83 7.72
CA LEU A 215 -5.36 -15.32 7.39
C LEU A 215 -4.61 -14.37 6.46
N ALA A 216 -5.26 -13.85 5.41
CA ALA A 216 -4.62 -12.90 4.51
C ALA A 216 -4.16 -11.63 5.24
N ARG A 217 -4.95 -11.14 6.22
CA ARG A 217 -4.58 -9.99 7.05
C ARG A 217 -3.42 -10.32 8.00
N GLN A 218 -3.51 -11.43 8.70
CA GLN A 218 -2.44 -11.89 9.60
C GLN A 218 -1.11 -12.07 8.85
N GLU A 219 -1.13 -12.70 7.68
CA GLU A 219 0.06 -12.88 6.84
C GLU A 219 0.55 -11.56 6.22
N SER A 220 -0.33 -10.57 6.00
CA SER A 220 0.08 -9.22 5.61
C SER A 220 0.87 -8.54 6.73
N GLU A 221 0.43 -8.68 7.98
CA GLU A 221 1.14 -8.17 9.16
C GLU A 221 2.46 -8.92 9.40
N GLN A 222 2.46 -10.24 9.22
CA GLN A 222 3.66 -11.06 9.33
C GLN A 222 4.71 -10.65 8.29
N ARG A 223 4.33 -10.38 7.04
CA ARG A 223 5.24 -9.85 6.02
C ARG A 223 5.89 -8.52 6.42
N VAL A 224 5.13 -7.63 7.07
CA VAL A 224 5.65 -6.37 7.60
C VAL A 224 6.60 -6.62 8.75
N TYR A 225 6.28 -7.53 9.68
CA TYR A 225 7.16 -7.91 10.78
C TYR A 225 8.49 -8.50 10.26
N ASP A 226 8.41 -9.50 9.37
CA ASP A 226 9.57 -10.20 8.82
C ASP A 226 10.48 -9.28 7.99
N SER A 227 9.90 -8.27 7.34
CA SER A 227 10.68 -7.30 6.56
C SER A 227 11.68 -6.49 7.40
N LYS A 228 11.48 -6.41 8.72
CA LYS A 228 12.40 -5.74 9.66
C LYS A 228 13.66 -6.56 9.93
N ASN A 229 13.51 -7.89 9.93
CA ASN A 229 14.56 -8.83 10.32
C ASN A 229 15.38 -9.32 9.11
N ASN A 230 14.87 -9.14 7.90
CA ASN A 230 15.54 -9.57 6.67
C ASN A 230 16.44 -8.47 6.09
N ALA A 231 17.73 -8.48 6.48
CA ALA A 231 18.74 -7.52 6.01
C ALA A 231 19.21 -7.76 4.55
N GLY A 232 18.90 -8.91 3.95
CA GLY A 232 19.28 -9.29 2.59
C GLY A 232 18.20 -9.03 1.52
N ARG A 233 18.56 -9.21 0.23
CA ARG A 233 17.54 -9.51 -0.80
C ARG A 233 16.78 -10.73 -0.30
N TYR A 234 15.45 -10.70 -0.27
CA TYR A 234 14.67 -11.92 -0.15
C TYR A 234 15.25 -12.93 -1.16
N PRO A 235 15.79 -14.09 -0.72
CA PRO A 235 16.34 -15.07 -1.62
C PRO A 235 15.23 -15.42 -2.60
N GLU A 236 15.41 -15.03 -3.85
CA GLU A 236 14.47 -15.14 -4.97
C GLU A 236 13.00 -14.97 -4.59
N ARG A 237 12.46 -13.73 -4.55
CA ARG A 237 11.01 -13.40 -4.43
C ARG A 237 10.17 -14.65 -4.23
N GLN A 238 10.15 -15.18 -2.99
CA GLN A 238 9.70 -16.55 -2.78
C GLN A 238 8.34 -16.67 -3.46
N ARG A 239 8.29 -17.45 -4.54
CA ARG A 239 7.05 -17.68 -5.28
C ARG A 239 6.05 -18.45 -4.42
N TRP A 240 6.52 -18.96 -3.28
CA TRP A 240 5.80 -19.77 -2.35
C TRP A 240 4.88 -18.87 -1.53
N ALA A 241 3.64 -19.31 -1.41
CA ALA A 241 2.71 -18.75 -0.46
C ALA A 241 3.10 -19.11 0.98
N PRO A 242 2.61 -18.35 1.98
CA PRO A 242 2.71 -18.78 3.37
C PRO A 242 2.17 -20.20 3.55
N GLU A 243 2.85 -21.00 4.37
CA GLU A 243 2.57 -22.43 4.51
C GLU A 243 1.14 -22.71 4.96
N VAL A 244 0.55 -21.85 5.81
CA VAL A 244 -0.86 -21.90 6.22
C VAL A 244 -1.85 -22.01 5.04
N PHE A 245 -1.49 -21.50 3.85
CA PHE A 245 -2.35 -21.56 2.68
C PHE A 245 -2.32 -22.90 1.94
N TRP A 246 -1.30 -23.74 2.10
CA TRP A 246 -1.13 -24.95 1.27
C TRP A 246 -0.65 -26.19 2.03
N ASP A 247 -0.07 -26.03 3.21
CA ASP A 247 0.24 -27.11 4.13
C ASP A 247 -0.99 -27.50 4.94
N ALA A 248 -1.29 -28.79 5.00
CA ALA A 248 -2.53 -29.29 5.62
C ALA A 248 -2.50 -29.18 7.15
N GLU A 249 -1.35 -29.41 7.78
CA GLU A 249 -1.21 -29.37 9.24
C GLU A 249 -1.27 -27.93 9.73
N GLN A 250 -0.54 -27.01 9.09
CA GLN A 250 -0.59 -25.60 9.45
C GLN A 250 -1.96 -24.98 9.19
N ARG A 251 -2.61 -25.34 8.07
CA ARG A 251 -3.97 -24.86 7.82
C ARG A 251 -4.93 -25.34 8.89
N LYS A 252 -4.84 -26.60 9.32
CA LYS A 252 -5.69 -27.14 10.38
C LYS A 252 -5.47 -26.39 11.69
N ALA A 253 -4.22 -26.20 12.10
CA ALA A 253 -3.88 -25.45 13.31
C ALA A 253 -4.44 -24.01 13.27
N ALA A 254 -4.37 -23.35 12.12
CA ALA A 254 -4.92 -22.00 11.96
C ALA A 254 -6.46 -21.97 11.97
N ILE A 255 -7.13 -23.00 11.44
CA ILE A 255 -8.59 -23.16 11.55
C ILE A 255 -9.00 -23.32 13.02
N ASP A 256 -8.29 -24.17 13.76
CA ASP A 256 -8.58 -24.44 15.17
C ASP A 256 -8.41 -23.14 16.00
N ALA A 257 -7.28 -22.43 15.83
CA ALA A 257 -7.03 -21.15 16.50
C ALA A 257 -8.10 -20.07 16.18
N TRP A 258 -8.56 -20.00 14.93
CA TRP A 258 -9.62 -19.08 14.52
C TRP A 258 -10.97 -19.43 15.17
N ASN A 259 -11.30 -20.72 15.26
CA ASN A 259 -12.54 -21.18 15.91
C ASN A 259 -12.49 -20.91 17.42
N ASP A 260 -11.35 -21.16 18.06
CA ASP A 260 -11.13 -20.85 19.47
C ASP A 260 -11.28 -19.34 19.74
N GLY A 261 -10.69 -18.50 18.89
CA GLY A 261 -10.86 -17.05 18.97
C GLY A 261 -12.33 -16.62 18.87
N LYS A 262 -13.11 -17.22 17.96
CA LYS A 262 -14.56 -16.98 17.86
C LYS A 262 -15.34 -17.45 19.08
N LEU A 263 -14.94 -18.56 19.69
CA LEU A 263 -15.56 -19.08 20.90
C LEU A 263 -15.28 -18.16 22.09
N LEU A 264 -14.05 -17.66 22.21
CA LEU A 264 -13.67 -16.69 23.23
C LEU A 264 -14.45 -15.40 23.08
N ASP A 265 -14.56 -14.84 21.87
CA ASP A 265 -15.32 -13.61 21.60
C ASP A 265 -16.81 -13.77 21.96
N LYS A 266 -17.40 -14.92 21.61
CA LYS A 266 -18.77 -15.27 22.04
C LYS A 266 -18.90 -15.45 23.55
N SER A 267 -17.89 -16.01 24.21
CA SER A 267 -17.89 -16.25 25.66
C SER A 267 -17.63 -14.99 26.48
N LEU A 268 -16.92 -14.00 25.90
CA LEU A 268 -16.63 -12.70 26.52
C LEU A 268 -17.74 -11.68 26.24
N GLY A 269 -18.71 -12.01 25.38
CA GLY A 269 -20.01 -11.35 25.34
C GLY A 269 -19.96 -9.87 24.98
N GLY A 270 -19.45 -9.51 23.80
CA GLY A 270 -19.72 -8.20 23.20
C GLY A 270 -19.39 -7.01 24.10
N ILE A 271 -18.31 -7.08 24.87
CA ILE A 271 -17.76 -5.92 25.55
C ILE A 271 -17.16 -5.04 24.46
N GLU A 272 -17.89 -3.99 24.08
CA GLU A 272 -17.28 -2.80 23.49
C GLU A 272 -16.14 -2.40 24.43
N PHE A 273 -14.90 -2.63 24.01
CA PHE A 273 -13.81 -1.86 24.56
C PHE A 273 -14.12 -0.41 24.18
N CYS A 274 -14.54 0.38 25.17
CA CYS A 274 -14.44 1.81 25.07
C CYS A 274 -12.96 2.12 24.81
N ASP A 275 -12.64 2.46 23.57
CA ASP A 275 -11.35 3.00 23.20
C ASP A 275 -11.26 4.41 23.81
N ASP A 276 -10.54 4.53 24.93
CA ASP A 276 -9.97 5.81 25.42
C ASP A 276 -8.69 6.17 24.63
#